data_AF-A0A8S0SG36-F1
#
_entry.id   AF-A0A8S0SG36-F1
#
_cell.length_a   1.000
_cell.length_b   1.000
_cell.length_c   1.000
_cell.angle_alpha   90.00
_cell.angle_beta   90.00
_cell.angle_gamma   90.00
#
_symmetry.space_group_name_H-M   'P 1'
#
loop_
_entity.id
_entity.type
_entity.pdbx_description
1 polymer ?
#
loop_
_entity_poly.entity_id
_entity_poly.type
_entity_poly.pdbx_seq_one_letter_code
_entity_poly.pdbx_strand_id
1 'polypeptide(L)'
;MRDESLQIFREISEKSVEYKLLCTDFLIRVFGLIGDVQSCLSLRYEAFVMREQKATTDPRLQVSCTEWLTFAEHLLDHGFYSIANKACKKALLCIKVNHASDPEADHFFHNAHLIEKIKKLKDVSALLASSRSVQAQAVEYSMQKTVEQSSKISSISNETQCSGSSRFRSGIRQNNLWKLREHQCRKQTYCRD
;
A
#
# COMPACT_ATOMS: atom_id res chain seq x y z
N MET A 1 -7.50 -5.51 -3.61
CA MET A 1 -8.13 -6.24 -4.73
C MET A 1 -9.57 -5.76 -4.84
N ARG A 2 -10.10 -5.59 -6.05
CA ARG A 2 -11.51 -5.20 -6.23
C ARG A 2 -12.48 -6.35 -5.92
N ASP A 3 -13.72 -5.99 -5.62
CA ASP A 3 -14.77 -6.94 -5.22
C ASP A 3 -15.16 -7.90 -6.35
N GLU A 4 -15.12 -7.44 -7.60
CA GLU A 4 -15.43 -8.28 -8.77
C GLU A 4 -14.44 -9.43 -8.89
N SER A 5 -13.15 -9.17 -8.64
CA SER A 5 -12.12 -10.21 -8.59
C SER A 5 -12.40 -11.22 -7.49
N LEU A 6 -12.80 -10.75 -6.31
CA LEU A 6 -13.14 -11.61 -5.18
C LEU A 6 -14.35 -12.50 -5.50
N GLN A 7 -15.35 -11.98 -6.19
CA GLN A 7 -16.50 -12.75 -6.63
C GLN A 7 -16.09 -13.86 -7.60
N ILE A 8 -15.24 -13.56 -8.59
CA ILE A 8 -14.68 -14.56 -9.51
C ILE A 8 -13.97 -15.67 -8.72
N PHE A 9 -13.10 -15.32 -7.76
CA PHE A 9 -12.39 -16.32 -6.95
C PHE A 9 -13.31 -17.18 -6.07
N ARG A 10 -14.46 -16.66 -5.63
CA ARG A 10 -15.48 -17.46 -4.94
C ARG A 10 -16.14 -18.46 -5.89
N GLU A 11 -16.50 -18.04 -7.08
CA GLU A 11 -17.13 -18.90 -8.09
C GLU A 11 -16.19 -20.02 -8.55
N ILE A 12 -14.90 -19.75 -8.66
CA ILE A 12 -13.88 -20.74 -9.08
C ILE A 12 -13.20 -21.42 -7.89
N SER A 13 -13.75 -21.29 -6.67
CA SER A 13 -13.11 -21.80 -5.44
C SER A 13 -12.92 -23.32 -5.45
N GLU A 14 -13.81 -24.07 -6.10
CA GLU A 14 -13.71 -25.54 -6.23
C GLU A 14 -12.84 -25.98 -7.42
N LYS A 15 -12.41 -25.05 -8.28
CA LYS A 15 -11.56 -25.36 -9.42
C LYS A 15 -10.12 -25.64 -8.99
N SER A 16 -9.38 -26.30 -9.89
CA SER A 16 -7.98 -26.63 -9.66
C SER A 16 -7.12 -25.37 -9.51
N VAL A 17 -5.95 -25.50 -8.86
CA VAL A 17 -5.02 -24.39 -8.65
C VAL A 17 -4.53 -23.83 -9.99
N GLU A 18 -4.33 -24.69 -10.99
CA GLU A 18 -3.90 -24.31 -12.33
C GLU A 18 -4.94 -23.41 -13.02
N TYR A 19 -6.23 -23.74 -12.86
CA TYR A 19 -7.32 -22.90 -13.36
C TYR A 19 -7.38 -21.55 -12.64
N LYS A 20 -7.22 -21.54 -11.31
CA LYS A 20 -7.17 -20.30 -10.53
C LYS A 20 -5.99 -19.41 -10.94
N LEU A 21 -4.82 -20.00 -11.18
CA LEU A 21 -3.63 -19.28 -11.65
C LEU A 21 -3.85 -18.67 -13.04
N LEU A 22 -4.51 -19.40 -13.95
CA LEU A 22 -4.87 -18.88 -15.28
C LEU A 22 -5.81 -17.66 -15.15
N CYS A 23 -6.87 -17.76 -14.34
CA CYS A 23 -7.76 -16.63 -14.07
C CYS A 23 -6.99 -15.45 -13.45
N THR A 24 -6.06 -15.74 -12.54
CA THR A 24 -5.25 -14.70 -11.89
C THR A 24 -4.36 -13.98 -12.89
N ASP A 25 -3.67 -14.68 -13.79
CA ASP A 25 -2.82 -14.09 -14.82
C ASP A 25 -3.63 -13.21 -15.78
N PHE A 26 -4.81 -13.69 -16.19
CA PHE A 26 -5.75 -12.89 -17.00
C PHE A 26 -6.13 -11.59 -16.30
N LEU A 27 -6.56 -11.67 -15.03
CA LEU A 27 -6.94 -10.49 -14.26
C LEU A 27 -5.77 -9.53 -14.05
N ILE A 28 -4.56 -10.02 -13.77
CA ILE A 28 -3.35 -9.20 -13.64
C ILE A 28 -3.13 -8.37 -14.91
N ARG A 29 -3.28 -8.97 -16.09
CA ARG A 29 -3.15 -8.25 -17.37
C ARG A 29 -4.24 -7.20 -17.54
N VAL A 30 -5.49 -7.53 -17.22
CA VAL A 30 -6.61 -6.57 -17.27
C VAL A 30 -6.35 -5.38 -16.35
N PHE A 31 -5.94 -5.62 -15.10
CA PHE A 31 -5.62 -4.55 -14.15
C PHE A 31 -4.40 -3.73 -14.58
N GLY A 32 -3.41 -4.37 -15.19
CA GLY A 32 -2.29 -3.67 -15.82
C GLY A 32 -2.74 -2.74 -16.95
N LEU A 33 -3.66 -3.19 -17.82
CA LEU A 33 -4.18 -2.40 -18.94
C LEU A 33 -4.96 -1.16 -18.48
N ILE A 34 -5.75 -1.28 -17.41
CA ILE A 34 -6.53 -0.15 -16.88
C ILE A 34 -5.73 0.71 -15.87
N GLY A 35 -4.48 0.36 -15.59
CA GLY A 35 -3.61 1.08 -14.65
C GLY A 35 -3.94 0.89 -13.17
N ASP A 36 -4.72 -0.14 -12.80
CA ASP A 36 -4.99 -0.47 -11.40
C ASP A 36 -3.82 -1.27 -10.80
N VAL A 37 -2.77 -0.53 -10.44
CA VAL A 37 -1.55 -1.07 -9.83
C VAL A 37 -1.86 -1.86 -8.56
N GLN A 38 -2.73 -1.36 -7.70
CA GLN A 38 -3.02 -1.99 -6.42
C GLN A 38 -3.64 -3.39 -6.63
N SER A 39 -4.61 -3.51 -7.54
CA SER A 39 -5.23 -4.79 -7.86
C SER A 39 -4.26 -5.73 -8.56
N CYS A 40 -3.43 -5.23 -9.47
CA CYS A 40 -2.37 -5.99 -10.13
C CYS A 40 -1.37 -6.60 -9.12
N LEU A 41 -0.81 -5.78 -8.23
CA LEU A 41 0.13 -6.24 -7.21
C LEU A 41 -0.53 -7.17 -6.19
N SER A 42 -1.78 -6.92 -5.82
CA SER A 42 -2.55 -7.82 -4.93
C SER A 42 -2.69 -9.20 -5.55
N LEU A 43 -3.13 -9.29 -6.81
CA LEU A 43 -3.32 -10.56 -7.49
C LEU A 43 -2.01 -11.29 -7.75
N ARG A 44 -0.94 -10.55 -8.06
CA ARG A 44 0.39 -11.15 -8.23
C ARG A 44 0.89 -11.79 -6.93
N TYR A 45 0.64 -11.15 -5.78
CA TYR A 45 0.93 -11.75 -4.49
C TYR A 45 0.11 -13.04 -4.26
N GLU A 46 -1.19 -13.02 -4.51
CA GLU A 46 -2.05 -14.21 -4.37
C GLU A 46 -1.60 -15.35 -5.29
N ALA A 47 -1.23 -15.06 -6.54
CA ALA A 47 -0.68 -16.05 -7.47
C ALA A 47 0.59 -16.70 -6.91
N PHE A 48 1.48 -15.91 -6.29
CA PHE A 48 2.71 -16.43 -5.69
C PHE A 48 2.40 -17.36 -4.52
N VAL A 49 1.42 -17.01 -3.67
CA VAL A 49 1.01 -17.86 -2.54
C VAL A 49 0.40 -19.17 -3.04
N MET A 50 -0.48 -19.14 -4.03
CA MET A 50 -1.07 -20.36 -4.62
C MET A 50 0.01 -21.27 -5.22
N ARG A 51 0.98 -20.67 -5.92
CA ARG A 51 2.15 -21.37 -6.48
C ARG A 51 3.01 -22.02 -5.40
N GLU A 52 3.35 -21.31 -4.33
CA GLU A 52 4.12 -21.87 -3.20
C GLU A 52 3.39 -23.03 -2.51
N GLN A 53 2.07 -22.95 -2.34
CA GLN A 53 1.29 -24.05 -1.74
C GLN A 53 1.33 -25.29 -2.63
N LYS A 54 1.19 -25.11 -3.95
CA LYS A 54 1.19 -26.20 -4.93
C LYS A 54 2.59 -26.75 -5.20
N ALA A 55 3.65 -25.97 -4.94
CA ALA A 55 5.04 -26.39 -5.13
C ALA A 55 5.43 -27.65 -4.34
N THR A 56 4.71 -27.96 -3.25
CA THR A 56 4.86 -29.20 -2.49
C THR A 56 4.52 -30.46 -3.31
N THR A 57 3.61 -30.34 -4.26
CA THR A 57 3.16 -31.43 -5.14
C THR A 57 3.74 -31.31 -6.55
N ASP A 58 3.95 -30.08 -7.03
CA ASP A 58 4.55 -29.78 -8.33
C ASP A 58 5.67 -28.73 -8.21
N PRO A 59 6.93 -29.16 -8.12
CA PRO A 59 8.08 -28.25 -7.98
C PRO A 59 8.20 -27.20 -9.10
N ARG A 60 7.61 -27.43 -10.28
CA ARG A 60 7.65 -26.45 -11.39
C ARG A 60 6.92 -25.15 -11.08
N LEU A 61 6.02 -25.19 -10.10
CA LEU A 61 5.30 -24.02 -9.63
C LEU A 61 6.03 -23.27 -8.52
N GLN A 62 7.23 -23.71 -8.11
CA GLN A 62 8.01 -23.00 -7.12
C GLN A 62 8.35 -21.58 -7.59
N VAL A 63 8.05 -20.59 -6.75
CA VAL A 63 8.40 -19.20 -7.02
C VAL A 63 9.89 -19.00 -6.76
N SER A 64 10.59 -18.51 -7.76
CA SER A 64 12.03 -18.25 -7.67
C SER A 64 12.35 -17.07 -6.77
N CYS A 65 13.58 -17.04 -6.26
CA CYS A 65 14.08 -15.90 -5.48
C CYS A 65 14.06 -14.59 -6.29
N THR A 66 14.41 -14.66 -7.58
CA THR A 66 14.44 -13.50 -8.47
C THR A 66 13.03 -12.94 -8.71
N GLU A 67 12.02 -13.78 -8.89
CA GLU A 67 10.63 -13.34 -8.97
C GLU A 67 10.18 -12.59 -7.71
N TRP A 68 10.51 -13.10 -6.53
CA TRP A 68 10.20 -12.43 -5.27
C TRP A 68 10.94 -11.10 -5.11
N LEU A 69 12.20 -11.02 -5.57
CA LEU A 69 12.99 -9.78 -5.53
C LEU A 69 12.42 -8.72 -6.48
N THR A 70 12.15 -9.05 -7.74
CA THR A 70 11.54 -8.12 -8.69
C THR A 70 10.17 -7.66 -8.21
N PHE A 71 9.39 -8.56 -7.61
CA PHE A 71 8.12 -8.18 -7.02
C PHE A 71 8.29 -7.22 -5.82
N ALA A 72 9.29 -7.42 -4.98
CA ALA A 72 9.60 -6.52 -3.87
C ALA A 72 10.05 -5.12 -4.34
N GLU A 73 10.84 -5.04 -5.40
CA GLU A 73 11.23 -3.78 -6.06
C GLU A 73 9.98 -3.03 -6.53
N HIS A 74 9.10 -3.72 -7.27
CA HIS A 74 7.84 -3.12 -7.74
C HIS A 74 6.97 -2.63 -6.57
N LEU A 75 6.87 -3.38 -5.47
CA LEU A 75 6.11 -2.94 -4.30
C LEU A 75 6.70 -1.68 -3.67
N LEU A 76 8.03 -1.57 -3.64
CA LEU A 76 8.73 -0.43 -3.07
C LEU A 76 8.51 0.84 -3.92
N ASP A 77 8.61 0.72 -5.24
CA ASP A 77 8.37 1.82 -6.18
C ASP A 77 6.96 2.41 -6.05
N HIS A 78 5.98 1.57 -5.69
CA HIS A 78 4.59 1.97 -5.51
C HIS A 78 4.21 2.28 -4.05
N GLY A 79 5.19 2.30 -3.13
CA GLY A 79 4.98 2.70 -1.74
C GLY A 79 4.40 1.63 -0.81
N PHE A 80 4.30 0.37 -1.24
CA PHE A 80 3.78 -0.74 -0.45
C PHE A 80 4.86 -1.41 0.42
N TYR A 81 5.52 -0.60 1.27
CA TYR A 81 6.75 -0.98 1.99
C TYR A 81 6.59 -2.19 2.93
N SER A 82 5.44 -2.33 3.61
CA SER A 82 5.19 -3.45 4.53
C SER A 82 5.09 -4.79 3.79
N ILE A 83 4.52 -4.77 2.58
CA ILE A 83 4.41 -5.95 1.72
C ILE A 83 5.76 -6.22 1.05
N ALA A 84 6.49 -5.18 0.62
CA ALA A 84 7.85 -5.32 0.06
C ALA A 84 8.78 -6.05 1.04
N ASN A 85 8.70 -5.70 2.33
CA ASN A 85 9.45 -6.40 3.39
C ASN A 85 9.06 -7.89 3.50
N LYS A 86 7.77 -8.23 3.40
CA LYS A 86 7.31 -9.63 3.38
C LYS A 86 7.85 -10.38 2.15
N ALA A 87 7.80 -9.77 0.97
CA ALA A 87 8.35 -10.35 -0.26
C ALA A 87 9.87 -10.60 -0.15
N CYS A 88 10.63 -9.67 0.45
CA CYS A 88 12.05 -9.88 0.72
C CYS A 88 12.32 -11.07 1.65
N LYS A 89 11.50 -11.25 2.69
CA LYS A 89 11.61 -12.41 3.59
C LYS A 89 11.36 -13.72 2.83
N LYS A 90 10.37 -13.74 1.93
CA LYS A 90 10.09 -14.90 1.05
C LYS A 90 11.27 -15.19 0.11
N ALA A 91 11.85 -14.18 -0.52
CA ALA A 91 13.04 -14.33 -1.36
C ALA A 91 14.21 -14.97 -0.61
N LEU A 92 14.49 -14.52 0.62
CA LEU A 92 15.55 -15.10 1.46
C LEU A 92 15.28 -16.56 1.83
N LEU A 93 14.01 -16.95 2.02
CA LEU A 93 13.64 -18.34 2.27
C LEU A 93 13.89 -19.21 1.05
N CYS A 94 13.57 -18.75 -0.17
CA CYS A 94 13.86 -19.48 -1.41
C CYS A 94 15.35 -19.80 -1.55
N ILE A 95 16.23 -18.84 -1.25
CA ILE A 95 17.70 -19.06 -1.30
C ILE A 95 18.14 -20.14 -0.31
N LYS A 96 17.61 -20.13 0.92
CA LYS A 96 17.94 -21.14 1.93
C LYS A 96 17.53 -22.56 1.53
N VAL A 97 16.35 -22.70 0.92
CA VAL A 97 15.83 -23.99 0.44
C VAL A 97 16.71 -24.54 -0.69
N ASN A 98 17.14 -23.66 -1.61
CA ASN A 98 17.99 -24.07 -2.74
C ASN A 98 19.40 -24.48 -2.27
N HIS A 99 19.99 -23.76 -1.32
CA HIS A 99 21.29 -24.13 -0.73
C HIS A 99 21.29 -25.47 0.01
N ALA A 100 20.15 -25.88 0.58
CA ALA A 100 20.03 -27.21 1.20
C ALA A 100 19.96 -28.35 0.17
N SER A 101 19.65 -28.01 -1.09
CA SER A 101 19.38 -28.97 -2.17
C SER A 101 20.55 -29.12 -3.14
N ASP A 102 21.40 -28.10 -3.30
CA ASP A 102 22.52 -28.10 -4.25
C ASP A 102 23.71 -27.24 -3.78
N PRO A 103 24.88 -27.83 -3.43
CA PRO A 103 26.02 -27.13 -2.86
C PRO A 103 27.10 -26.69 -3.87
N GLU A 104 26.79 -26.51 -5.16
CA GLU A 104 27.80 -26.05 -6.13
C GLU A 104 28.30 -24.61 -5.90
N ALA A 105 29.63 -24.43 -6.02
CA ALA A 105 30.35 -23.22 -5.63
C ALA A 105 30.07 -21.98 -6.51
N ASP A 106 29.62 -22.17 -7.76
CA ASP A 106 29.33 -21.07 -8.69
C ASP A 106 27.98 -20.39 -8.37
N HIS A 107 27.00 -21.17 -7.87
CA HIS A 107 25.75 -20.65 -7.32
C HIS A 107 25.95 -19.85 -6.02
N PHE A 108 27.02 -20.13 -5.27
CA PHE A 108 27.27 -19.49 -3.98
C PHE A 108 27.56 -17.98 -4.10
N PHE A 109 28.42 -17.58 -5.04
CA PHE A 109 28.75 -16.15 -5.25
C PHE A 109 27.56 -15.36 -5.80
N HIS A 110 26.81 -15.95 -6.73
CA HIS A 110 25.59 -15.33 -7.26
C HIS A 110 24.53 -15.14 -6.16
N ASN A 111 24.36 -16.16 -5.30
CA ASN A 111 23.48 -16.08 -4.14
C ASN A 111 23.96 -15.06 -3.11
N ALA A 112 25.26 -14.89 -2.89
CA ALA A 112 25.79 -13.89 -1.96
C ALA A 112 25.40 -12.45 -2.36
N HIS A 113 25.58 -12.10 -3.64
CA HIS A 113 25.16 -10.80 -4.16
C HIS A 113 23.63 -10.61 -4.10
N LEU A 114 22.85 -11.64 -4.45
CA LEU A 114 21.39 -11.60 -4.32
C LEU A 114 20.94 -11.42 -2.86
N ILE A 115 21.55 -12.15 -1.92
CA ILE A 115 21.26 -12.02 -0.48
C ILE A 115 21.53 -10.59 -0.01
N GLU A 116 22.66 -10.00 -0.41
CA GLU A 116 23.01 -8.62 -0.04
C GLU A 116 21.97 -7.63 -0.58
N LYS A 117 21.60 -7.77 -1.86
CA LYS A 117 20.58 -6.93 -2.50
C LYS A 117 19.22 -7.04 -1.80
N ILE A 118 18.78 -8.25 -1.48
CA ILE A 118 17.52 -8.49 -0.77
C ILE A 118 17.56 -7.92 0.65
N LYS A 119 18.69 -8.06 1.36
CA LYS A 119 18.86 -7.48 2.70
C LYS A 119 18.75 -5.95 2.67
N LYS A 120 19.48 -5.29 1.76
CA LYS A 120 19.40 -3.84 1.57
C LYS A 120 17.97 -3.39 1.30
N LEU A 121 17.28 -4.04 0.36
CA LEU A 121 15.91 -3.67 -0.01
C LEU A 121 14.92 -3.88 1.15
N LYS A 122 15.09 -4.96 1.92
CA LYS A 122 14.32 -5.24 3.14
C LYS A 122 14.53 -4.18 4.21
N ASP A 123 15.77 -3.74 4.43
CA ASP A 123 16.11 -2.75 5.45
C ASP A 123 15.55 -1.37 5.06
N VAL A 124 15.67 -0.98 3.78
CA VAL A 124 15.03 0.24 3.23
C VAL A 124 13.51 0.16 3.38
N SER A 125 12.90 -0.96 3.00
CA SER A 125 11.45 -1.16 3.15
C SER A 125 10.99 -1.05 4.61
N ALA A 126 11.76 -1.60 5.55
CA ALA A 126 11.46 -1.53 6.98
C ALA A 126 11.54 -0.10 7.50
N LEU A 127 12.59 0.64 7.13
CA LEU A 127 12.77 2.04 7.49
C LEU A 127 11.61 2.90 6.96
N LEU A 128 11.27 2.77 5.68
CA LEU A 128 10.16 3.51 5.06
C LEU A 128 8.81 3.14 5.68
N ALA A 129 8.58 1.86 5.99
CA ALA A 129 7.37 1.43 6.68
C ALA A 129 7.26 2.04 8.09
N SER A 130 8.38 2.13 8.84
CA SER A 130 8.39 2.77 10.17
C SER A 130 8.18 4.28 10.10
N SER A 131 8.83 4.96 9.14
CA SER A 131 8.72 6.40 8.94
C SER A 131 7.32 6.82 8.51
N ARG A 132 6.63 5.99 7.72
CA ARG A 132 5.24 6.22 7.31
C ARG A 132 4.20 5.55 8.19
N SER A 133 4.59 5.14 9.40
CA SER A 133 3.62 4.62 10.37
C SER A 133 2.67 5.73 10.81
N VAL A 134 1.44 5.37 11.17
CA VAL A 134 0.43 6.32 11.69
C VAL A 134 0.97 7.10 12.89
N GLN A 135 1.78 6.46 13.74
CA GLN A 135 2.43 7.10 14.87
C GLN A 135 3.45 8.15 14.43
N ALA A 136 4.34 7.81 13.49
CA ALA A 136 5.31 8.75 12.96
C ALA A 136 4.63 9.94 12.24
N GLN A 137 3.59 9.68 11.45
CA GLN A 137 2.80 10.74 10.80
C GLN A 137 2.04 11.61 11.80
N ALA A 138 1.52 11.03 12.90
CA ALA A 138 0.85 11.80 13.95
C ALA A 138 1.83 12.71 14.71
N VAL A 139 3.07 12.25 14.95
CA VAL A 139 4.13 13.06 15.54
C VAL A 139 4.52 14.20 14.61
N GLU A 140 4.76 13.91 13.33
CA GLU A 140 5.10 14.91 12.32
C GLU A 140 4.00 15.96 12.17
N TYR A 141 2.73 15.53 12.07
CA TYR A 141 1.57 16.42 12.02
C TYR A 141 1.45 17.28 13.29
N SER A 142 1.71 16.71 14.47
CA SER A 142 1.69 17.47 15.72
C SER A 142 2.78 18.53 15.77
N MET A 143 4.01 18.18 15.33
CA MET A 143 5.12 19.13 15.23
C MET A 143 4.80 20.25 14.22
N GLN A 144 4.32 19.91 13.03
CA GLN A 144 3.92 20.88 12.02
C GLN A 144 2.82 21.82 12.56
N LYS A 145 1.83 21.28 13.28
CA LYS A 145 0.80 22.08 13.93
C LYS A 145 1.36 23.00 15.01
N THR A 146 2.35 22.57 15.79
CA THR A 146 3.02 23.45 16.77
C THR A 146 3.83 24.57 16.11
N VAL A 147 4.46 24.31 14.96
CA VAL A 147 5.20 25.32 14.17
C VAL A 147 4.22 26.30 13.50
N GLU A 148 3.11 25.82 12.97
CA GLU A 148 2.06 26.68 12.42
C GLU A 148 1.39 27.53 13.50
N GLN A 149 1.13 26.96 14.68
CA GLN A 149 0.60 27.70 15.82
C GLN A 149 1.60 28.75 16.35
N SER A 150 2.89 28.42 16.46
CA SER A 150 3.90 29.38 16.90
C SER A 150 4.10 30.51 15.88
N SER A 151 4.05 30.21 14.57
CA SER A 151 4.07 31.23 13.53
C SER A 151 2.85 32.17 13.59
N LYS A 152 1.64 31.62 13.80
CA LYS A 152 0.42 32.41 14.03
C LYS A 152 0.49 33.26 15.30
N ILE A 153 1.03 32.73 16.39
CA ILE A 153 1.19 33.45 17.66
C ILE A 153 2.22 34.59 17.49
N SER A 154 3.28 34.40 16.71
CA SER A 154 4.25 35.48 16.41
C SER A 154 3.64 36.63 15.58
N SER A 155 2.64 36.32 14.74
CA SER A 155 1.89 37.34 13.97
C SER A 155 0.74 37.99 14.75
N ILE A 156 0.36 37.45 15.91
CA ILE A 156 -0.66 38.01 16.81
C ILE A 156 0.05 38.57 18.05
N SER A 157 1.08 39.38 17.81
CA SER A 157 1.54 40.35 18.79
C SER A 157 0.58 41.54 18.68
N ASN A 158 -0.32 41.64 19.66
CA ASN A 158 -1.36 42.67 19.85
C ASN A 158 -2.73 42.34 19.27
N GLU A 159 -3.43 41.33 19.80
CA GLU A 159 -4.89 41.38 19.73
C GLU A 159 -5.55 40.76 20.96
N THR A 160 -6.44 41.56 21.52
CA THR A 160 -7.13 41.47 22.81
C THR A 160 -7.76 40.10 23.05
N GLN A 161 -7.61 39.59 24.28
CA GLN A 161 -8.20 38.33 24.75
C GLN A 161 -9.64 38.13 24.23
N CYS A 162 -9.80 37.23 23.26
CA CYS A 162 -11.11 36.83 22.79
C CYS A 162 -11.78 35.92 23.84
N SER A 163 -12.67 36.52 24.64
CA SER A 163 -13.59 35.82 25.54
C SER A 163 -14.38 34.74 24.80
N GLY A 164 -14.70 33.62 25.47
CA GLY A 164 -15.42 32.47 24.88
C GLY A 164 -16.74 32.83 24.18
N SER A 165 -17.35 33.95 24.57
CA SER A 165 -18.54 34.52 23.92
C SER A 165 -18.32 34.94 22.46
N SER A 166 -17.12 35.41 22.09
CA SER A 166 -16.81 35.82 20.71
C SER A 166 -16.70 34.60 19.78
N ARG A 167 -16.11 33.50 20.28
CA ARG A 167 -16.02 32.22 19.57
C ARG A 167 -17.40 31.60 19.37
N PHE A 168 -18.24 31.61 20.41
CA PHE A 168 -19.62 31.12 20.32
C PHE A 168 -20.44 31.88 19.26
N ARG A 169 -20.41 33.22 19.29
CA ARG A 169 -21.11 34.07 18.30
C ARG A 169 -20.60 33.85 16.87
N SER A 170 -19.30 33.65 16.70
CA SER A 170 -18.70 33.41 15.39
C SER A 170 -19.08 32.03 14.83
N GLY A 171 -19.15 31.00 15.68
CA GLY A 171 -19.66 29.69 15.30
C GLY A 171 -21.12 29.72 14.83
N ILE A 172 -21.98 30.45 15.54
CA ILE A 172 -23.38 30.65 15.12
C ILE A 172 -23.45 31.35 13.75
N ARG A 173 -22.70 32.45 13.57
CA ARG A 173 -22.67 33.17 12.28
C ARG A 173 -22.24 32.28 11.13
N GLN A 174 -21.21 31.46 11.35
CA GLN A 174 -20.71 30.56 10.31
C GLN A 174 -21.75 29.50 9.95
N ASN A 175 -22.39 28.87 10.94
CA ASN A 175 -23.47 27.90 10.71
C ASN A 175 -24.64 28.50 9.92
N ASN A 176 -25.04 29.73 10.25
CA ASN A 176 -26.11 30.43 9.53
C ASN A 176 -25.71 30.75 8.08
N LEU A 177 -24.45 31.10 7.82
CA LEU A 177 -23.94 31.33 6.48
C LEU A 177 -23.97 30.04 5.63
N TRP A 178 -23.61 28.90 6.22
CA TRP A 178 -23.72 27.59 5.54
C TRP A 178 -25.16 27.28 5.14
N LYS A 179 -26.11 27.42 6.07
CA LYS A 179 -27.53 27.21 5.79
C LYS A 179 -28.06 28.16 4.71
N LEU A 180 -27.63 29.42 4.73
CA LEU A 180 -28.02 30.40 3.71
C LEU A 180 -27.54 29.99 2.31
N ARG A 181 -26.28 29.55 2.19
CA ARG A 181 -25.72 29.05 0.92
C ARG A 181 -26.46 27.80 0.43
N GLU A 182 -26.79 26.88 1.33
CA GLU A 182 -27.56 25.68 0.98
C GLU A 182 -28.96 26.05 0.43
N HIS A 183 -29.66 26.99 1.08
CA HIS A 183 -30.95 27.48 0.60
C HIS A 183 -30.85 28.22 -0.75
N GLN A 184 -29.77 28.98 -0.97
CA GLN A 184 -29.52 29.66 -2.24
C GLN A 184 -29.23 28.67 -3.38
N CYS A 185 -28.44 27.62 -3.13
CA CYS A 185 -28.24 26.53 -4.10
C CYS A 185 -29.56 25.81 -4.44
N ARG A 186 -30.40 25.51 -3.44
CA ARG A 186 -31.70 24.84 -3.67
C ARG A 186 -32.71 25.69 -4.45
N LYS A 187 -32.59 27.02 -4.42
CA LYS A 187 -33.46 27.93 -5.19
C LYS A 187 -33.00 28.09 -6.65
N GLN A 188 -31.73 27.87 -6.97
CA GLN A 188 -31.23 27.96 -8.35
C GLN A 188 -31.58 26.74 -9.21
N THR A 189 -31.94 25.60 -8.61
CA THR A 189 -32.38 24.39 -9.32
C THR A 189 -33.85 24.41 -9.77
N TYR A 190 -34.65 25.42 -9.36
CA TYR A 190 -36.08 25.54 -9.71
C TYR A 190 -36.40 26.67 -10.72
N CYS A 191 -35.39 27.34 -11.29
CA CYS A 191 -35.59 28.41 -12.28
C CYS A 191 -34.70 28.23 -13.52
N ARG A 192 -34.57 26.99 -14.00
CA ARG A 192 -34.15 26.70 -15.38
C ARG A 192 -35.21 25.80 -16.00
N ASP A 193 -36.26 26.43 -16.49
CA ASP A 193 -37.09 26.05 -17.65
C ASP A 193 -37.80 27.31 -18.14
#